data_AF-M5WCW3-F1
#
_entry.id   AF-M5WCW3-F1
#
_cell.length_a   1.000
_cell.length_b   1.000
_cell.length_c   1.000
_cell.angle_alpha   90.00
_cell.angle_beta   90.00
_cell.angle_gamma   90.00
#
_symmetry.space_group_name_H-M   'P 1'
#
loop_
_entity.id
_entity.type
_entity.pdbx_description
1 polymer ?
#
loop_
_entity_poly.entity_id
_entity_poly.type
_entity_poly.pdbx_seq_one_letter_code
_entity_poly.pdbx_strand_id
1 'polypeptide(L)'
;MATTKIYVVYYSLHGHVETMAREVQRGVNAVEGVEATLWQVPETLPSIILQKVKAPPKADDVPEIRPEQLVEADGFLFGFPSRFGVMAAQFKAFFDATHEIWEKQALAGKPAGIFWSTGFHGGGQELTALTAVTQLAHHGMIFVPLGYTFGSGMFEMSEVKGGSSYGSGTFAADGSRQPTEIELQQAFYQGKYVAQFAKKLKS
;
A
#
# COMPACT_ATOMS: atom_id res chain seq x y z
N MET A 1 16.03 -17.34 -14.29
CA MET A 1 16.32 -16.14 -13.47
C MET A 1 15.60 -16.31 -12.15
N ALA A 2 16.16 -15.83 -11.03
CA ALA A 2 15.49 -15.94 -9.73
C ALA A 2 14.19 -15.12 -9.74
N THR A 3 13.10 -15.69 -9.22
CA THR A 3 11.79 -15.01 -9.11
C THR A 3 11.93 -13.70 -8.34
N THR A 4 11.40 -12.59 -8.88
CA THR A 4 11.33 -11.29 -8.18
C THR A 4 10.25 -11.34 -7.10
N LYS A 5 10.60 -11.03 -5.85
CA LYS A 5 9.69 -11.03 -4.72
C LYS A 5 9.17 -9.62 -4.46
N ILE A 6 7.86 -9.45 -4.42
CA ILE A 6 7.22 -8.19 -4.04
C ILE A 6 6.42 -8.40 -2.78
N TYR A 7 6.60 -7.53 -1.80
CA TYR A 7 5.76 -7.53 -0.61
C TYR A 7 4.68 -6.45 -0.73
N VAL A 8 3.43 -6.88 -0.63
CA VAL A 8 2.28 -6.00 -0.44
C VAL A 8 2.02 -5.92 1.05
N VAL A 9 2.53 -4.88 1.70
CA VAL A 9 2.45 -4.71 3.16
C VAL A 9 1.36 -3.69 3.46
N TYR A 10 0.34 -4.08 4.21
CA TYR A 10 -0.80 -3.21 4.48
C TYR A 10 -1.23 -3.18 5.95
N TYR A 11 -1.84 -2.08 6.35
CA TYR A 11 -2.70 -2.01 7.54
C TYR A 11 -4.12 -1.71 7.09
N SER A 12 -5.11 -2.42 7.64
CA SER A 12 -6.53 -2.19 7.39
C SER A 12 -7.31 -2.35 8.68
N LEU A 13 -8.14 -1.36 9.02
CA LEU A 13 -9.03 -1.44 10.18
C LEU A 13 -10.44 -1.91 9.80
N HIS A 14 -10.96 -1.44 8.66
CA HIS A 14 -12.33 -1.72 8.20
C HIS A 14 -12.37 -2.40 6.82
N GLY A 15 -11.34 -3.17 6.44
CA GLY A 15 -11.32 -3.97 5.21
C GLY A 15 -10.99 -3.24 3.90
N HIS A 16 -11.30 -1.95 3.75
CA HIS A 16 -11.10 -1.23 2.46
C HIS A 16 -9.68 -1.33 1.89
N VAL A 17 -8.65 -1.15 2.73
CA VAL A 17 -7.24 -1.24 2.30
C VAL A 17 -6.84 -2.69 2.02
N GLU A 18 -7.41 -3.66 2.73
CA GLU A 18 -7.20 -5.08 2.46
C GLU A 18 -7.75 -5.46 1.08
N THR A 19 -8.97 -5.01 0.75
CA THR A 19 -9.57 -5.23 -0.58
C THR A 19 -8.66 -4.66 -1.68
N MET A 20 -8.16 -3.43 -1.49
CA MET A 20 -7.18 -2.85 -2.41
C MET A 20 -5.88 -3.65 -2.47
N ALA A 21 -5.36 -4.11 -1.33
CA ALA A 21 -4.11 -4.86 -1.25
C ALA A 21 -4.17 -6.20 -1.97
N ARG A 22 -5.30 -6.91 -1.89
CA ARG A 22 -5.55 -8.15 -2.63
C ARG A 22 -5.59 -7.89 -4.14
N GLU A 23 -6.15 -6.77 -4.57
CA GLU A 23 -6.16 -6.40 -5.99
C GLU A 23 -4.78 -5.97 -6.50
N VAL A 24 -4.02 -5.22 -5.68
CA VAL A 24 -2.61 -4.94 -5.94
C VAL A 24 -1.80 -6.24 -6.07
N GLN A 25 -2.00 -7.20 -5.17
CA GLN A 25 -1.36 -8.51 -5.22
C GLN A 25 -1.66 -9.25 -6.53
N ARG A 26 -2.93 -9.26 -6.96
CA ARG A 26 -3.33 -9.81 -8.27
C ARG A 26 -2.59 -9.13 -9.42
N GLY A 27 -2.47 -7.81 -9.37
CA GLY A 27 -1.71 -7.02 -10.34
C GLY A 27 -0.25 -7.42 -10.45
N VAL A 28 0.42 -7.58 -9.30
CA VAL A 28 1.82 -8.03 -9.25
C VAL A 28 1.97 -9.43 -9.83
N ASN A 29 1.13 -10.38 -9.40
CA ASN A 29 1.19 -11.78 -9.84
C ASN A 29 0.85 -11.97 -11.33
N ALA A 30 0.29 -10.95 -12.00
CA ALA A 30 0.09 -10.95 -13.44
C ALA A 30 1.39 -10.73 -14.25
N VAL A 31 2.52 -10.44 -13.59
CA VAL A 31 3.82 -10.29 -14.24
C VAL A 31 4.62 -11.59 -14.12
N GLU A 32 4.92 -12.21 -15.26
CA GLU A 32 5.71 -13.45 -15.30
C GLU A 32 7.06 -13.29 -14.57
N GLY A 33 7.42 -14.28 -13.74
CA GLY A 33 8.67 -14.28 -12.98
C GLY A 33 8.68 -13.32 -11.78
N VAL A 34 7.52 -12.80 -11.38
CA VAL A 34 7.33 -12.00 -10.16
C VAL A 34 6.29 -12.69 -9.27
N GLU A 35 6.53 -12.68 -7.97
CA GLU A 35 5.64 -13.27 -6.96
C GLU A 35 5.35 -12.25 -5.87
N ALA A 36 4.07 -12.08 -5.53
CA ALA A 36 3.62 -11.22 -4.45
C ALA A 36 3.25 -11.99 -3.19
N THR A 37 3.82 -11.58 -2.06
CA THR A 37 3.38 -11.98 -0.73
C THR A 37 2.61 -10.84 -0.07
N LEU A 38 1.44 -11.16 0.47
CA LEU A 38 0.59 -10.22 1.19
C LEU A 38 0.92 -10.29 2.69
N TRP A 39 1.05 -9.13 3.34
CA TRP A 39 1.48 -9.01 4.72
C TRP A 39 0.67 -7.97 5.48
N GLN A 40 0.25 -8.31 6.70
CA GLN A 40 -0.42 -7.39 7.61
C GLN A 40 0.56 -6.71 8.55
N VAL A 41 0.42 -5.40 8.74
CA VAL A 41 1.06 -4.69 9.85
C VAL A 41 0.29 -5.00 11.15
N PRO A 42 1.00 -5.32 12.25
CA PRO A 42 0.38 -5.61 13.54
C PRO A 42 -0.54 -4.49 14.05
N GLU A 43 -1.60 -4.88 14.75
CA GLU A 43 -2.48 -3.92 15.44
C GLU A 43 -1.81 -3.34 16.69
N THR A 44 -2.05 -2.05 16.95
CA THR A 44 -1.54 -1.37 18.15
C THR A 44 -2.65 -0.83 19.06
N LEU A 45 -3.89 -0.76 18.57
CA LEU A 45 -5.01 -0.32 19.38
C LEU A 45 -5.41 -1.41 20.38
N PRO A 46 -5.66 -1.05 21.66
CA PRO A 46 -6.21 -1.98 22.63
C PRO A 46 -7.58 -2.52 22.20
N SER A 47 -7.90 -3.76 22.59
CA SER A 47 -9.16 -4.42 22.23
C SER A 47 -10.41 -3.60 22.57
N ILE A 48 -10.38 -2.85 23.69
CA ILE A 48 -11.50 -1.97 24.08
C ILE A 48 -11.76 -0.85 23.06
N ILE A 49 -10.70 -0.34 22.41
CA ILE A 49 -10.83 0.68 21.36
C ILE A 49 -11.34 0.03 20.08
N LEU A 50 -10.82 -1.14 19.70
CA LEU A 50 -11.29 -1.91 18.54
C LEU A 50 -12.79 -2.21 18.62
N GLN A 51 -13.28 -2.60 19.81
CA GLN A 51 -14.71 -2.81 20.05
C GLN A 51 -15.52 -1.51 19.90
N LYS A 52 -15.04 -0.39 20.45
CA LYS A 52 -15.71 0.92 20.36
C LYS A 52 -15.84 1.41 18.92
N VAL A 53 -14.81 1.22 18.11
CA VAL A 53 -14.83 1.60 16.69
C VAL A 53 -15.50 0.54 15.81
N LYS A 54 -16.00 -0.56 16.39
CA LYS A 54 -16.63 -1.68 15.68
C LYS A 54 -15.73 -2.23 14.57
N ALA A 55 -14.44 -2.39 14.87
CA ALA A 55 -13.52 -3.02 13.94
C ALA A 55 -13.98 -4.46 13.65
N PRO A 56 -14.15 -4.85 12.37
CA PRO A 56 -14.38 -6.24 12.03
C PRO A 56 -13.20 -7.12 12.48
N PRO A 57 -13.42 -8.43 12.68
CA PRO A 57 -12.32 -9.38 12.80
C PRO A 57 -11.40 -9.28 11.59
N LYS A 58 -10.09 -9.40 11.81
CA LYS A 58 -9.13 -9.51 10.71
C LYS A 58 -9.22 -10.90 10.10
N ALA A 59 -8.91 -11.00 8.81
CA ALA A 59 -8.82 -12.29 8.15
C ALA A 59 -7.56 -13.04 8.62
N ASP A 60 -7.70 -14.34 8.89
CA ASP A 60 -6.63 -15.20 9.40
C ASP A 60 -5.73 -15.79 8.31
N ASP A 61 -5.99 -15.46 7.03
CA ASP A 61 -5.25 -15.98 5.88
C ASP A 61 -3.98 -15.19 5.53
N VAL A 62 -3.86 -13.96 6.03
CA VAL A 62 -2.69 -13.10 5.77
C VAL A 62 -1.87 -12.93 7.05
N PRO A 63 -0.60 -13.39 7.08
CA PRO A 63 0.24 -13.29 8.27
C PRO A 63 0.66 -11.86 8.58
N GLU A 64 0.97 -11.61 9.86
CA GLU A 64 1.61 -10.36 10.28
C GLU A 64 3.11 -10.36 9.90
N ILE A 65 3.60 -9.22 9.42
CA ILE A 65 5.02 -9.02 9.09
C ILE A 65 5.79 -8.40 10.26
N ARG A 66 7.01 -8.87 10.48
CA ARG A 66 8.01 -8.20 11.31
C ARG A 66 8.90 -7.30 10.45
N PRO A 67 9.37 -6.14 10.98
CA PRO A 67 10.20 -5.19 10.23
C PRO A 67 11.38 -5.84 9.49
N GLU A 68 12.08 -6.78 10.12
CA GLU A 68 13.30 -7.41 9.59
C GLU A 68 13.03 -8.18 8.29
N GLN A 69 11.81 -8.68 8.10
CA GLN A 69 11.44 -9.43 6.90
C GLN A 69 11.38 -8.55 5.64
N LEU A 70 11.31 -7.21 5.78
CA LEU A 70 11.33 -6.31 4.62
C LEU A 70 12.58 -6.53 3.75
N VAL A 71 13.71 -6.94 4.33
CA VAL A 71 14.96 -7.14 3.57
C VAL A 71 14.86 -8.29 2.55
N GLU A 72 13.90 -9.20 2.70
CA GLU A 72 13.71 -10.37 1.85
C GLU A 72 13.04 -10.07 0.50
N ALA A 73 12.35 -8.92 0.38
CA ALA A 73 11.67 -8.53 -0.84
C ALA A 73 12.58 -7.72 -1.77
N ASP A 74 12.31 -7.78 -3.07
CA ASP A 74 12.98 -6.96 -4.09
C ASP A 74 12.24 -5.64 -4.36
N GLY A 75 10.98 -5.52 -3.93
CA GLY A 75 10.18 -4.31 -4.05
C GLY A 75 8.90 -4.37 -3.21
N PHE A 76 8.22 -3.23 -3.10
CA PHE A 76 7.13 -3.06 -2.14
C PHE A 76 5.92 -2.33 -2.73
N LEU A 77 4.73 -2.67 -2.22
CA LEU A 77 3.57 -1.79 -2.24
C LEU A 77 3.06 -1.64 -0.80
N PHE A 78 3.03 -0.41 -0.31
CA PHE A 78 2.62 -0.10 1.07
C PHE A 78 1.20 0.48 1.10
N GLY A 79 0.33 -0.15 1.89
CA GLY A 79 -1.10 0.15 1.97
C GLY A 79 -1.56 0.60 3.34
N PHE A 80 -2.23 1.74 3.47
CA PHE A 80 -2.77 2.17 4.78
C PHE A 80 -3.96 3.13 4.66
N PRO A 81 -4.86 3.16 5.65
CA PRO A 81 -5.89 4.17 5.69
C PRO A 81 -5.29 5.51 6.13
N SER A 82 -5.81 6.59 5.58
CA SER A 82 -5.45 7.94 6.02
C SER A 82 -5.94 8.20 7.43
N ARG A 83 -5.11 8.90 8.19
CA ARG A 83 -5.45 9.54 9.47
C ARG A 83 -5.04 10.99 9.37
N PHE A 84 -6.00 11.86 9.07
CA PHE A 84 -5.78 13.31 8.94
C PHE A 84 -4.67 13.68 7.93
N GLY A 85 -4.60 12.98 6.80
CA GLY A 85 -3.61 13.28 5.75
C GLY A 85 -2.24 12.63 5.95
N VAL A 86 -2.08 11.74 6.93
CA VAL A 86 -0.88 10.91 7.10
C VAL A 86 -1.25 9.44 7.22
N MET A 87 -0.25 8.55 7.18
CA MET A 87 -0.46 7.12 7.42
C MET A 87 -1.00 6.83 8.83
N ALA A 88 -1.68 5.69 8.99
CA ALA A 88 -2.15 5.25 10.30
C ALA A 88 -0.98 5.00 11.27
N ALA A 89 -1.22 5.22 12.57
CA ALA A 89 -0.21 5.08 13.62
C ALA A 89 0.42 3.69 13.67
N GLN A 90 -0.34 2.64 13.34
CA GLN A 90 0.14 1.26 13.21
C GLN A 90 1.25 1.15 12.17
N PHE A 91 1.02 1.73 11.00
CA PHE A 91 1.99 1.72 9.90
C PHE A 91 3.21 2.58 10.22
N LYS A 92 2.99 3.73 10.88
CA LYS A 92 4.08 4.58 11.33
C LYS A 92 4.95 3.90 12.39
N ALA A 93 4.34 3.22 13.37
CA ALA A 93 5.05 2.45 14.39
C ALA A 93 5.86 1.30 13.77
N PHE A 94 5.30 0.63 12.76
CA PHE A 94 6.02 -0.38 11.99
C PHE A 94 7.28 0.19 11.32
N PHE A 95 7.18 1.35 10.65
CA PHE A 95 8.38 2.03 10.11
C PHE A 95 9.33 2.53 11.21
N ASP A 96 8.83 2.99 12.36
CA ASP A 96 9.70 3.43 13.47
C ASP A 96 10.54 2.27 14.04
N ALA A 97 10.05 1.03 13.92
CA ALA A 97 10.78 -0.18 14.28
C ALA A 97 11.82 -0.61 13.22
N THR A 98 12.04 0.15 12.15
CA THR A 98 13.01 -0.19 11.08
C THR A 98 14.37 0.50 11.22
N HIS A 99 14.73 1.00 12.41
CA HIS A 99 15.97 1.77 12.62
C HIS A 99 17.23 1.04 12.14
N GLU A 100 17.43 -0.23 12.50
CA GLU A 100 18.61 -0.99 12.08
C GLU A 100 18.66 -1.25 10.57
N ILE A 101 17.49 -1.42 9.94
CA ILE A 101 17.36 -1.61 8.49
C ILE A 101 17.75 -0.32 7.77
N TRP A 102 17.28 0.82 8.29
CA TRP A 102 17.62 2.15 7.81
C TRP A 102 19.11 2.44 7.98
N GLU A 103 19.69 2.16 9.15
CA GLU A 103 21.11 2.41 9.43
C GLU A 103 22.02 1.66 8.43
N LYS A 104 21.64 0.42 8.10
CA LYS A 104 22.33 -0.42 7.10
C LYS A 104 21.95 -0.10 5.66
N GLN A 105 20.99 0.81 5.44
CA GLN A 105 20.40 1.13 4.14
C GLN A 105 19.94 -0.11 3.37
N ALA A 106 19.42 -1.12 4.09
CA ALA A 106 19.13 -2.45 3.52
C ALA A 106 17.93 -2.47 2.55
N LEU A 107 17.15 -1.39 2.48
CA LEU A 107 16.07 -1.21 1.51
C LEU A 107 16.46 -0.27 0.35
N ALA A 108 17.68 0.26 0.35
CA ALA A 108 18.10 1.22 -0.66
C ALA A 108 18.06 0.60 -2.07
N GLY A 109 17.58 1.38 -3.04
CA GLY A 109 17.43 0.96 -4.44
C GLY A 109 16.22 0.08 -4.72
N LYS A 110 15.51 -0.44 -3.70
CA LYS A 110 14.31 -1.25 -3.91
C LYS A 110 13.13 -0.35 -4.31
N PRO A 111 12.39 -0.66 -5.40
CA PRO A 111 11.23 0.12 -5.80
C PRO A 111 10.06 -0.06 -4.83
N ALA A 112 9.34 1.03 -4.57
CA ALA A 112 8.20 1.05 -3.68
C ALA A 112 7.05 1.91 -4.23
N GLY A 113 5.83 1.36 -4.22
CA GLY A 113 4.58 2.08 -4.46
C GLY A 113 3.78 2.29 -3.18
N ILE A 114 2.83 3.21 -3.20
CA ILE A 114 1.93 3.51 -2.07
C ILE A 114 0.48 3.44 -2.55
N PHE A 115 -0.41 2.87 -1.74
CA PHE A 115 -1.86 2.89 -1.95
C PHE A 115 -2.59 3.15 -0.64
N TRP A 116 -3.81 3.68 -0.68
CA TRP A 116 -4.49 4.12 0.55
C TRP A 116 -6.01 4.14 0.46
N SER A 117 -6.65 4.34 1.61
CA SER A 117 -8.08 4.62 1.73
C SER A 117 -8.30 5.91 2.50
N THR A 118 -9.24 6.76 2.09
CA THR A 118 -9.67 7.95 2.85
C THR A 118 -11.17 7.94 3.06
N GLY A 119 -11.69 8.75 4.00
CA GLY A 119 -13.14 8.88 4.19
C GLY A 119 -13.79 9.64 3.04
N PHE A 120 -13.46 10.92 2.87
CA PHE A 120 -14.18 11.83 1.99
C PHE A 120 -13.24 12.60 1.05
N HIS A 121 -13.81 13.24 0.02
CA HIS A 121 -13.11 14.15 -0.87
C HIS A 121 -12.32 15.22 -0.11
N GLY A 122 -11.13 15.56 -0.60
CA GLY A 122 -10.23 16.53 0.04
C GLY A 122 -9.61 16.05 1.37
N GLY A 123 -10.08 14.93 1.94
CA GLY A 123 -9.65 14.37 3.22
C GLY A 123 -8.29 13.67 3.19
N GLY A 124 -7.31 14.25 2.50
CA GLY A 124 -5.94 13.73 2.45
C GLY A 124 -5.67 12.68 1.38
N GLN A 125 -6.49 12.62 0.30
CA GLN A 125 -6.25 11.71 -0.83
C GLN A 125 -4.84 11.84 -1.41
N GLU A 126 -4.31 13.05 -1.53
CA GLU A 126 -2.93 13.24 -2.02
C GLU A 126 -1.92 13.36 -0.88
N LEU A 127 -2.30 14.09 0.18
CA LEU A 127 -1.39 14.39 1.30
C LEU A 127 -0.92 13.12 2.03
N THR A 128 -1.77 12.10 2.13
CA THR A 128 -1.42 10.81 2.76
C THR A 128 -0.29 10.11 2.02
N ALA A 129 -0.33 10.13 0.68
CA ALA A 129 0.74 9.56 -0.13
C ALA A 129 2.00 10.43 -0.08
N LEU A 130 1.85 11.75 -0.25
CA LEU A 130 2.96 12.69 -0.25
C LEU A 130 3.77 12.63 1.06
N THR A 131 3.09 12.60 2.21
CA THR A 131 3.76 12.49 3.52
C THR A 131 4.43 11.14 3.71
N ALA A 132 3.87 10.05 3.16
CA ALA A 132 4.46 8.73 3.24
C ALA A 132 5.72 8.56 2.35
N VAL A 133 5.85 9.30 1.25
CA VAL A 133 7.06 9.30 0.40
C VAL A 133 8.31 9.65 1.21
N THR A 134 8.20 10.46 2.26
CA THR A 134 9.32 10.79 3.14
C THR A 134 9.96 9.54 3.78
N GLN A 135 9.15 8.54 4.14
CA GLN A 135 9.66 7.28 4.69
C GLN A 135 10.46 6.50 3.64
N LEU A 136 9.97 6.50 2.38
CA LEU A 136 10.67 5.84 1.28
C LEU A 136 12.03 6.50 1.01
N ALA A 137 12.06 7.83 0.99
CA ALA A 137 13.27 8.61 0.74
C ALA A 137 14.35 8.36 1.80
N HIS A 138 13.98 8.33 3.08
CA HIS A 138 14.94 8.08 4.17
C HIS A 138 15.55 6.67 4.13
N HIS A 139 14.79 5.67 3.67
CA HIS A 139 15.27 4.30 3.45
C HIS A 139 16.02 4.11 2.12
N GLY A 140 16.19 5.16 1.32
CA GLY A 140 16.84 5.08 0.01
C GLY A 140 16.04 4.28 -1.03
N MET A 141 14.75 4.02 -0.79
CA MET A 141 13.88 3.30 -1.73
C MET A 141 13.55 4.17 -2.94
N ILE A 142 13.32 3.53 -4.08
CA ILE A 142 12.90 4.20 -5.32
C ILE A 142 11.38 4.32 -5.32
N PHE A 143 10.86 5.52 -5.11
CA PHE A 143 9.42 5.74 -5.23
C PHE A 143 8.97 5.58 -6.69
N VAL A 144 8.05 4.64 -6.93
CA VAL A 144 7.40 4.40 -8.22
C VAL A 144 5.97 4.95 -8.17
N PRO A 145 5.74 6.19 -8.63
CA PRO A 145 4.39 6.76 -8.67
C PRO A 145 3.53 6.07 -9.73
N LEU A 146 2.21 6.11 -9.56
CA LEU A 146 1.28 5.69 -10.60
C LEU A 146 1.37 6.59 -11.84
N GLY A 147 1.57 7.89 -11.61
CA GLY A 147 1.45 8.92 -12.64
C GLY A 147 0.08 8.86 -13.32
N TYR A 148 0.03 9.27 -14.58
CA TYR A 148 -1.16 9.11 -15.44
C TYR A 148 -1.12 7.82 -16.26
N THR A 149 -0.33 6.83 -15.84
CA THR A 149 -0.01 5.66 -16.68
C THR A 149 -1.16 4.63 -16.76
N PHE A 150 -2.16 4.73 -15.88
CA PHE A 150 -3.43 3.97 -15.97
C PHE A 150 -4.39 4.50 -17.06
N GLY A 151 -3.93 5.43 -17.93
CA GLY A 151 -4.64 5.82 -19.13
C GLY A 151 -5.95 6.56 -18.85
N SER A 152 -7.00 6.26 -19.63
CA SER A 152 -8.31 6.92 -19.54
C SER A 152 -8.91 6.88 -18.12
N GLY A 153 -8.66 5.82 -17.35
CA GLY A 153 -9.11 5.71 -15.96
C GLY A 153 -8.55 6.79 -15.02
N MET A 154 -7.42 7.43 -15.37
CA MET A 154 -6.91 8.59 -14.64
C MET A 154 -7.67 9.87 -14.94
N PHE A 155 -8.19 10.00 -16.17
CA PHE A 155 -8.91 11.18 -16.67
C PHE A 155 -10.43 11.08 -16.52
N GLU A 156 -10.94 9.96 -15.98
CA GLU A 156 -12.36 9.80 -15.68
C GLU A 156 -12.82 10.80 -14.60
N MET A 157 -13.95 11.47 -14.86
CA MET A 157 -14.48 12.58 -14.06
C MET A 157 -15.99 12.48 -13.79
N SER A 158 -16.70 11.51 -14.39
CA SER A 158 -18.12 11.28 -14.21
C SER A 158 -18.45 10.49 -12.94
N GLU A 159 -17.48 9.78 -12.38
CA GLU A 159 -17.62 8.99 -11.16
C GLU A 159 -16.64 9.44 -10.07
N VAL A 160 -17.08 9.34 -8.81
CA VAL A 160 -16.22 9.55 -7.65
C VAL A 160 -15.25 8.36 -7.51
N LYS A 161 -13.96 8.64 -7.64
CA LYS A 161 -12.87 7.66 -7.46
C LYS A 161 -11.72 8.22 -6.62
N GLY A 162 -11.15 7.36 -5.78
CA GLY A 162 -9.93 7.63 -5.04
C GLY A 162 -8.67 7.49 -5.90
N GLY A 163 -7.53 7.70 -5.25
CA GLY A 163 -6.22 7.63 -5.91
C GLY A 163 -5.82 8.95 -6.58
N SER A 164 -4.56 8.99 -7.01
CA SER A 164 -3.95 10.17 -7.64
C SER A 164 -2.72 9.75 -8.44
N SER A 165 -1.96 10.71 -8.97
CA SER A 165 -0.67 10.43 -9.60
C SER A 165 0.34 9.80 -8.64
N TYR A 166 0.16 9.94 -7.32
CA TYR A 166 1.05 9.33 -6.31
C TYR A 166 0.82 7.82 -6.14
N GLY A 167 -0.34 7.28 -6.52
CA GLY A 167 -0.72 5.89 -6.27
C GLY A 167 -2.21 5.63 -6.37
N SER A 168 -2.60 4.35 -6.30
CA SER A 168 -4.01 3.97 -6.26
C SER A 168 -4.64 4.28 -4.91
N GLY A 169 -5.95 4.52 -4.90
CA GLY A 169 -6.65 4.76 -3.64
C GLY A 169 -8.16 4.60 -3.76
N THR A 170 -8.82 4.58 -2.61
CA THR A 170 -10.27 4.40 -2.52
C THR A 170 -10.90 5.35 -1.50
N PHE A 171 -12.20 5.62 -1.63
CA PHE A 171 -13.00 6.30 -0.61
C PHE A 171 -13.86 5.30 0.19
N ALA A 172 -13.80 5.40 1.50
CA ALA A 172 -14.60 4.61 2.44
C ALA A 172 -15.89 5.33 2.88
N ALA A 173 -16.02 6.64 2.64
CA ALA A 173 -17.09 7.48 3.18
C ALA A 173 -17.21 7.37 4.71
N ASP A 174 -18.38 7.00 5.23
CA ASP A 174 -18.66 6.69 6.63
C ASP A 174 -18.24 5.26 7.03
N GLY A 175 -17.55 4.54 6.14
CA GLY A 175 -17.17 3.14 6.26
C GLY A 175 -18.07 2.18 5.47
N SER A 176 -19.17 2.66 4.88
CA SER A 176 -20.08 1.83 4.08
C SER A 176 -19.67 1.69 2.61
N ARG A 177 -19.00 2.70 2.02
CA ARG A 177 -18.62 2.68 0.60
C ARG A 177 -17.45 1.73 0.38
N GLN A 178 -17.66 0.72 -0.44
CA GLN A 178 -16.59 -0.20 -0.86
C GLN A 178 -15.78 0.36 -2.03
N PRO A 179 -14.54 -0.13 -2.26
CA PRO A 179 -13.78 0.20 -3.45
C PRO A 179 -14.58 -0.06 -4.72
N THR A 180 -14.61 0.92 -5.62
CA THR A 180 -15.30 0.79 -6.90
C THR A 180 -14.46 0.02 -7.91
N GLU A 181 -15.08 -0.46 -8.98
CA GLU A 181 -14.39 -1.19 -10.04
C GLU A 181 -13.21 -0.40 -10.63
N ILE A 182 -13.37 0.91 -10.87
CA ILE A 182 -12.29 1.74 -11.40
C ILE A 182 -11.12 1.91 -10.39
N GLU A 183 -11.42 1.96 -9.09
CA GLU A 183 -10.39 2.01 -8.03
C GLU A 183 -9.63 0.67 -7.95
N LEU A 184 -10.34 -0.45 -8.08
CA LEU A 184 -9.76 -1.79 -8.12
C LEU A 184 -8.89 -2.00 -9.38
N GLN A 185 -9.36 -1.60 -10.55
CA GLN A 185 -8.57 -1.66 -11.79
C GLN A 185 -7.31 -0.80 -11.70
N GLN A 186 -7.40 0.38 -11.07
CA GLN A 186 -6.24 1.23 -10.80
C GLN A 186 -5.23 0.53 -9.86
N ALA A 187 -5.72 -0.15 -8.81
CA ALA A 187 -4.91 -0.91 -7.87
C ALA A 187 -4.20 -2.10 -8.55
N PHE A 188 -4.94 -2.87 -9.35
CA PHE A 188 -4.39 -3.95 -10.18
C PHE A 188 -3.28 -3.42 -11.10
N TYR A 189 -3.55 -2.33 -11.79
CA TYR A 189 -2.57 -1.71 -12.68
C TYR A 189 -1.32 -1.26 -11.93
N GLN A 190 -1.47 -0.62 -10.76
CA GLN A 190 -0.34 -0.19 -9.94
C GLN A 190 0.55 -1.37 -9.52
N GLY A 191 -0.06 -2.47 -9.07
CA GLY A 191 0.66 -3.70 -8.72
C GLY A 191 1.50 -4.21 -9.89
N LYS A 192 0.88 -4.33 -11.07
CA LYS A 192 1.57 -4.75 -12.30
C LYS A 192 2.72 -3.80 -12.67
N TYR A 193 2.49 -2.50 -12.57
CA TYR A 193 3.45 -1.47 -12.94
C TYR A 193 4.70 -1.53 -12.05
N VAL A 194 4.53 -1.52 -10.72
CA VAL A 194 5.65 -1.63 -9.77
C VAL A 194 6.42 -2.94 -9.93
N ALA A 195 5.72 -4.06 -10.14
CA ALA A 195 6.32 -5.37 -10.38
C ALA A 195 7.24 -5.38 -11.62
N GLN A 196 6.84 -4.71 -12.70
CA GLN A 196 7.66 -4.56 -13.90
C GLN A 196 8.94 -3.75 -13.63
N PHE A 197 8.87 -2.70 -12.81
CA PHE A 197 10.06 -1.95 -12.39
C PHE A 197 11.01 -2.79 -11.55
N ALA A 198 10.48 -3.48 -10.53
CA ALA A 198 11.27 -4.36 -9.68
C ALA A 198 11.96 -5.47 -10.49
N LYS A 199 11.26 -6.09 -11.44
CA LYS A 199 11.86 -7.10 -12.32
C LYS A 199 13.00 -6.56 -13.18
N LYS A 200 12.92 -5.30 -13.62
CA LYS A 200 13.99 -4.66 -14.40
C LYS A 200 15.19 -4.26 -13.56
N LEU A 201 14.96 -3.86 -12.31
CA LEU A 201 16.00 -3.42 -11.38
C LEU A 201 16.68 -4.60 -10.69
N LYS A 202 15.98 -5.73 -10.54
CA LYS A 202 16.54 -6.97 -10.03
C LYS A 202 17.59 -7.49 -11.00
N SER A 203 18.85 -7.47 -10.56
CA SER A 203 19.99 -8.05 -11.28
C SER A 203 20.09 -9.56 -11.05
#